data_AF-A0A8S2RDB8-F1
#
_entry.id   AF-A0A8S2RDB8-F1
#
_cell.length_a   1.000
_cell.length_b   1.000
_cell.length_c   1.000
_cell.angle_alpha   90.00
_cell.angle_beta   90.00
_cell.angle_gamma   90.00
#
_symmetry.space_group_name_H-M   'P 1'
#
loop_
_entity.id
_entity.type
_entity.pdbx_description
1 polymer ?
#
loop_
_entity_poly.entity_id
_entity_poly.type
_entity_poly.pdbx_seq_one_letter_code
_entity_poly.pdbx_strand_id
1 'polypeptide(L)'
;MSSDNSNMGRFKISEQNLSVLAAPRTTMDDRHVNEIWNKSLKAAIQEIQKKNNSGLSFEELYRNAYTMVLHKHGEKLYTGTREVVMEHLVQK
;
A
#
# COMPACT_ATOMS: atom_id res chain seq x y z
N MET A 1 38.70 -19.76 -31.85
CA MET A 1 37.23 -19.60 -31.96
C MET A 1 36.67 -20.93 -31.50
N SER A 2 35.99 -21.10 -30.38
CA SER A 2 35.08 -20.18 -29.70
C SER A 2 35.11 -20.42 -28.20
N SER A 3 34.91 -19.32 -27.47
CA SER A 3 34.59 -19.28 -26.06
C SER A 3 33.30 -20.06 -25.79
N ASP A 4 33.25 -20.85 -24.73
CA ASP A 4 31.98 -21.06 -24.03
C ASP A 4 32.22 -21.17 -22.51
N ASN A 5 31.94 -20.04 -21.87
CA ASN A 5 31.94 -19.83 -20.44
C ASN A 5 30.51 -20.11 -19.95
N SER A 6 30.26 -21.31 -19.44
CA SER A 6 28.96 -21.65 -18.87
C SER A 6 29.10 -22.62 -17.69
N ASN A 7 29.75 -22.14 -16.62
CA ASN A 7 29.57 -22.72 -15.30
C ASN A 7 29.15 -21.64 -14.29
N MET A 8 27.89 -21.22 -14.39
CA MET A 8 27.17 -20.56 -13.31
C MET A 8 25.91 -21.39 -13.06
N GLY A 9 26.05 -22.40 -12.20
CA GLY A 9 24.96 -23.26 -11.78
C GLY A 9 23.80 -22.40 -11.28
N ARG A 10 22.66 -22.47 -11.98
CA ARG A 10 21.41 -21.80 -11.65
C ARG A 10 21.01 -22.20 -10.22
N PHE A 11 21.03 -21.24 -9.30
CA PHE A 11 20.35 -21.37 -8.01
C PHE A 11 18.86 -21.64 -8.29
N LYS A 12 18.43 -22.89 -8.09
CA LYS A 12 17.01 -23.24 -8.05
C LYS A 12 16.43 -22.60 -6.78
N ILE A 13 15.72 -21.49 -6.94
CA ILE A 13 14.85 -20.98 -5.89
C ILE A 13 13.73 -22.02 -5.74
N SER A 14 13.68 -22.65 -4.57
CA SER A 14 12.61 -23.57 -4.19
C SER A 14 11.28 -22.82 -4.16
N GLU A 15 10.28 -23.30 -4.91
CA GLU A 15 8.89 -22.83 -4.85
C GLU A 15 8.17 -23.28 -3.57
N GLN A 16 8.77 -23.01 -2.41
CA GLN A 16 8.25 -23.38 -1.11
C GLN A 16 8.27 -22.15 -0.19
N ASN A 17 7.61 -21.05 -0.61
CA ASN A 17 7.24 -19.97 0.34
C ASN A 17 6.19 -18.94 -0.16
N LEU A 18 5.24 -19.31 -1.03
CA LEU A 18 4.22 -18.35 -1.50
C LEU A 18 2.78 -18.86 -1.49
N SER A 19 2.43 -19.81 -0.61
CA SER A 19 1.08 -20.39 -0.56
C SER A 19 0.13 -19.78 0.48
N VAL A 20 0.37 -18.56 0.99
CA VAL A 20 -0.47 -17.96 2.06
C VAL A 20 -1.28 -16.72 1.68
N LEU A 21 -1.23 -16.24 0.43
CA LEU A 21 -1.95 -15.00 0.04
C LEU A 21 -2.91 -15.14 -1.16
N ALA A 22 -3.21 -16.35 -1.60
CA ALA A 22 -4.25 -16.57 -2.62
C ALA A 22 -5.65 -16.55 -2.00
N ALA A 23 -6.02 -15.42 -1.38
CA ALA A 23 -7.42 -15.14 -1.09
C ALA A 23 -8.18 -14.99 -2.41
N PRO A 24 -9.48 -15.35 -2.45
CA PRO A 24 -10.29 -15.17 -3.65
C PRO A 24 -10.17 -13.73 -4.13
N ARG A 25 -10.19 -13.53 -5.45
CA ARG A 25 -10.16 -12.21 -6.09
C ARG A 25 -11.50 -11.51 -5.82
N THR A 26 -11.77 -11.16 -4.57
CA THR A 26 -12.92 -10.35 -4.18
C THR A 26 -12.62 -8.96 -4.71
N THR A 27 -13.39 -8.55 -5.70
CA THR A 27 -13.44 -7.15 -6.10
C THR A 27 -13.90 -6.39 -4.87
N MET A 28 -13.03 -5.56 -4.28
CA MET A 28 -13.41 -4.74 -3.14
C MET A 28 -14.37 -3.68 -3.66
N ASP A 29 -15.53 -3.54 -3.00
CA ASP A 29 -16.53 -2.54 -3.40
C ASP A 29 -15.92 -1.14 -3.31
N ASP A 30 -16.14 -0.32 -4.34
CA ASP A 30 -15.62 1.06 -4.40
C ASP A 30 -16.07 1.89 -3.20
N ARG A 31 -17.23 1.59 -2.62
CA ARG A 31 -17.71 2.22 -1.38
C ARG A 31 -16.79 1.89 -0.21
N HIS A 32 -16.39 0.63 -0.07
CA HIS A 32 -15.48 0.19 0.99
C HIS A 32 -14.09 0.84 0.84
N VAL A 33 -13.58 0.94 -0.40
CA VAL A 33 -12.33 1.67 -0.70
C VAL A 33 -12.43 3.13 -0.27
N ASN A 34 -13.55 3.79 -0.59
CA ASN A 34 -13.80 5.17 -0.21
C ASN A 34 -13.88 5.34 1.31
N GLU A 35 -14.46 4.37 2.02
CA GLU A 35 -14.51 4.40 3.48
C GLU A 35 -13.13 4.25 4.11
N ILE A 36 -12.31 3.28 3.66
CA ILE A 36 -10.93 3.10 4.14
C ILE A 36 -10.13 4.39 3.93
N TRP A 37 -10.22 4.98 2.72
CA TRP A 37 -9.52 6.22 2.41
C TRP A 37 -9.97 7.37 3.32
N ASN A 38 -11.28 7.64 3.41
CA ASN A 38 -11.79 8.81 4.10
C ASN A 38 -11.74 8.68 5.64
N LYS A 39 -12.14 7.54 6.19
CA LYS A 39 -12.28 7.34 7.63
C LYS A 39 -10.98 6.96 8.31
N SER A 40 -10.07 6.27 7.62
CA SER A 40 -8.81 5.81 8.22
C SER A 40 -7.63 6.64 7.74
N LEU A 41 -7.29 6.57 6.44
CA LEU A 41 -6.02 7.10 5.95
C LEU A 41 -5.99 8.64 5.91
N LYS A 42 -7.00 9.28 5.31
CA LYS A 42 -7.10 10.74 5.24
C LYS A 42 -7.16 11.37 6.63
N ALA A 43 -8.01 10.83 7.51
CA ALA A 43 -8.13 11.30 8.88
C ALA A 43 -6.80 11.18 9.65
N ALA A 44 -6.11 10.03 9.53
CA ALA A 44 -4.81 9.83 10.17
C ALA A 44 -3.74 10.79 9.65
N ILE A 45 -3.67 11.04 8.34
CA ILE A 45 -2.73 12.01 7.76
C ILE A 45 -2.98 13.41 8.36
N GLN A 46 -4.24 13.83 8.48
CA GLN A 46 -4.60 15.12 9.07
C GLN A 46 -4.25 15.19 10.56
N GLU A 47 -4.44 14.12 11.32
CA GLU A 47 -4.04 14.06 12.74
C GLU A 47 -2.52 14.11 12.90
N ILE A 48 -1.75 13.43 12.04
CA ILE A 48 -0.28 13.51 12.01
C ILE A 48 0.17 14.94 11.70
N GLN A 49 -0.47 15.62 10.74
CA GLN A 49 -0.17 17.02 10.40
C GLN A 49 -0.43 17.97 11.59
N LYS A 50 -1.42 17.67 12.44
CA LYS A 50 -1.69 18.38 13.71
C LYS A 50 -0.75 17.99 14.85
N LYS A 51 0.22 17.10 14.61
CA LYS A 51 1.10 16.48 15.62
C LYS A 51 0.35 15.63 16.66
N ASN A 52 -0.83 15.11 16.31
CA ASN A 52 -1.64 14.23 17.15
C ASN A 52 -1.56 12.78 16.64
N ASN A 53 -0.47 12.06 16.94
CA ASN A 53 -0.27 10.68 16.47
C ASN A 53 -0.50 9.61 17.53
N SER A 54 -0.73 9.98 18.79
CA SER A 54 -0.80 9.05 19.93
C SER A 54 -2.00 8.10 19.86
N GLY A 55 -3.08 8.47 19.17
CA GLY A 55 -4.26 7.63 18.96
C GLY A 55 -4.25 6.79 17.68
N LEU A 56 -3.17 6.81 16.90
CA LEU A 56 -3.10 6.15 15.60
C LEU A 56 -2.42 4.78 15.69
N SER A 57 -3.08 3.75 15.15
CA SER A 57 -2.49 2.41 15.03
C SER A 57 -1.69 2.29 13.74
N PHE A 58 -0.37 2.09 13.87
CA PHE A 58 0.49 1.87 12.70
C PHE A 58 0.08 0.62 11.89
N GLU A 59 -0.21 -0.48 12.58
CA GLU A 59 -0.58 -1.74 11.93
C GLU A 59 -1.89 -1.61 11.14
N GLU A 60 -2.89 -0.93 11.71
CA GLU A 60 -4.17 -0.72 11.04
C GLU A 60 -4.02 0.16 9.79
N LEU A 61 -3.31 1.28 9.91
CA LEU A 61 -3.08 2.20 8.80
C LEU A 61 -2.28 1.52 7.67
N TYR A 62 -1.25 0.74 8.03
CA TYR A 62 -0.46 -0.01 7.06
C TYR A 62 -1.31 -1.07 6.33
N ARG A 63 -2.10 -1.86 7.07
CA ARG A 63 -3.03 -2.84 6.48
C ARG A 63 -4.03 -2.19 5.52
N ASN A 64 -4.61 -1.07 5.92
CA ASN A 64 -5.59 -0.34 5.12
C ASN A 64 -4.99 0.18 3.81
N ALA A 65 -3.80 0.78 3.87
CA ALA A 65 -3.08 1.20 2.68
C ALA A 65 -2.68 0.02 1.78
N TYR A 66 -2.19 -1.07 2.37
CA TYR A 66 -1.84 -2.29 1.66
C TYR A 66 -3.05 -2.88 0.91
N THR A 67 -4.20 -2.99 1.57
CA THR A 67 -5.45 -3.46 0.98
C THR A 67 -5.84 -2.61 -0.24
N MET A 68 -5.76 -1.28 -0.14
CA MET A 68 -6.07 -0.40 -1.29
C MET A 68 -5.15 -0.66 -2.49
N VAL A 69 -3.84 -0.83 -2.26
CA VAL A 69 -2.88 -1.12 -3.35
C VAL A 69 -3.11 -2.52 -3.93
N LEU A 70 -3.37 -3.50 -3.08
CA LEU A 70 -3.62 -4.89 -3.46
C LEU A 70 -4.83 -4.99 -4.42
N HIS A 71 -5.91 -4.28 -4.10
CA HIS A 71 -7.12 -4.21 -4.92
C HIS A 71 -7.06 -3.18 -6.07
N LYS A 72 -5.86 -2.72 -6.46
CA LYS A 72 -5.62 -1.82 -7.61
C LYS A 72 -6.14 -0.39 -7.45
N HIS A 73 -6.38 0.08 -6.22
CA HIS A 73 -6.75 1.48 -5.92
C HIS A 73 -5.56 2.35 -5.50
N GLY A 74 -4.35 2.02 -5.99
CA GLY A 74 -3.13 2.76 -5.68
C GLY A 74 -3.13 4.20 -6.21
N GLU A 75 -3.75 4.45 -7.36
CA GLU A 75 -3.88 5.80 -7.93
C GLU A 75 -4.68 6.72 -7.00
N LYS A 76 -5.80 6.21 -6.46
CA LYS A 76 -6.62 6.96 -5.50
C LYS A 76 -5.84 7.31 -4.24
N LEU A 77 -5.08 6.35 -3.71
CA LEU A 77 -4.23 6.55 -2.55
C LEU A 77 -3.16 7.62 -2.82
N TYR A 78 -2.48 7.55 -3.95
CA TYR A 78 -1.44 8.50 -4.34
C TYR A 78 -1.99 9.92 -4.54
N THR A 79 -3.03 10.07 -5.35
CA THR A 79 -3.65 11.37 -5.63
C THR A 79 -4.28 11.97 -4.38
N GLY A 80 -5.00 11.18 -3.60
CA GLY A 80 -5.60 11.66 -2.35
C GLY A 80 -4.53 12.09 -1.33
N THR A 81 -3.42 11.37 -1.22
CA THR A 81 -2.33 11.76 -0.31
C THR A 81 -1.71 13.08 -0.75
N ARG A 82 -1.44 13.24 -2.05
CA ARG A 82 -0.91 14.48 -2.63
C ARG A 82 -1.84 15.67 -2.33
N GLU A 83 -3.14 15.50 -2.50
CA GLU A 83 -4.14 16.54 -2.25
C GLU A 83 -4.19 16.95 -0.77
N VAL A 84 -4.25 15.99 0.15
CA VAL A 84 -4.31 16.27 1.61
C VAL A 84 -3.05 16.96 2.11
N VAL A 85 -1.88 16.58 1.58
CA VAL A 85 -0.61 17.25 1.90
C VAL A 85 -0.59 18.66 1.33
N MET A 86 -0.98 18.82 0.06
CA MET A 86 -1.03 20.13 -0.59
C MET A 86 -2.00 21.08 0.13
N GLU A 87 -3.20 20.60 0.48
CA GLU A 87 -4.20 21.36 1.23
C GLU A 87 -3.62 21.89 2.55
N HIS A 88 -2.94 21.04 3.33
CA HIS A 88 -2.31 21.45 4.58
C HIS A 88 -1.20 22.49 4.40
N LEU A 89 -0.43 22.40 3.30
CA LEU A 89 0.66 23.33 3.03
C LEU A 89 0.17 24.68 2.49
N VAL A 90 -0.93 24.70 1.74
CA VAL A 90 -1.53 25.93 1.18
C VAL A 90 -2.36 26.69 2.22
N GLN A 91 -3.05 25.98 3.12
CA GLN A 91 -3.85 26.59 4.19
C GLN A 91 -3.00 27.15 5.36
N LYS A 92 -1.67 27.18 5.21
CA LYS A 92 -0.72 27.56 6.26
C LYS A 92 -0.10 28.93 6.05
#